data_AF-A0A6J5DEE5-F1
#
_entry.id   AF-A0A6J5DEE5-F1
#
_cell.length_a   1.000
_cell.length_b   1.000
_cell.length_c   1.000
_cell.angle_alpha   90.00
_cell.angle_beta   90.00
_cell.angle_gamma   90.00
#
_symmetry.space_group_name_H-M   'P 1'
#
loop_
_entity.id
_entity.type
_entity.pdbx_description
1 polymer ?
#
loop_
_entity_poly.entity_id
_entity_poly.type
_entity_poly.pdbx_seq_one_letter_code
_entity_poly.pdbx_strand_id
1 'polypeptide(L)'
;MINKSILMLLAVLSVCVQAQESVLGESSVLEYANGGHNVYRSLRFQRPDGTTFSPFDEGLRFYKPGANSLSPDRQYLIVSFSAEGDLDDSSGVSVHTEYLCAFLRTKDGCVVHVARDTVCGGEWHPPHQWSINIEPIFDNPPNAADTYAVYASKYKSGYQVSQPPILAYLAEGTAVGNLLACDPPNSGNRSAYSKLLVQLREDGDTENAAKLKEILQ
;
A
#
# COMPACT_ATOMS: atom_id res chain seq x y z
N MET A 1 -50.68 -29.18 -40.46
CA MET A 1 -50.59 -28.29 -39.29
C MET A 1 -49.24 -28.51 -38.63
N ILE A 2 -48.28 -27.60 -38.83
CA ILE A 2 -46.93 -27.69 -38.24
C ILE A 2 -46.80 -26.48 -37.32
N ASN A 3 -46.71 -26.73 -36.02
CA ASN A 3 -46.58 -25.70 -34.99
C ASN A 3 -45.09 -25.39 -34.81
N LYS A 4 -44.65 -24.18 -35.19
CA LYS A 4 -43.27 -23.71 -34.99
C LYS A 4 -43.22 -22.91 -33.69
N SER A 5 -42.72 -23.52 -32.62
CA SER A 5 -42.35 -22.81 -31.40
C SER A 5 -40.95 -22.20 -31.57
N ILE A 6 -40.88 -20.87 -31.51
CA ILE A 6 -39.63 -20.11 -31.45
C ILE A 6 -39.27 -19.93 -29.98
N LEU A 7 -38.17 -20.56 -29.56
CA LEU A 7 -37.60 -20.37 -28.23
C LEU A 7 -36.56 -19.24 -28.31
N MET A 8 -36.87 -18.08 -27.73
CA MET A 8 -35.91 -16.99 -27.53
C MET A 8 -35.11 -17.27 -26.24
N LEU A 9 -33.81 -17.56 -26.37
CA LEU A 9 -32.88 -17.55 -25.23
C LEU A 9 -32.39 -16.11 -25.00
N LEU A 10 -32.79 -15.49 -23.90
CA LEU A 10 -32.13 -14.29 -23.37
C LEU A 10 -30.87 -14.72 -22.60
N ALA A 11 -29.71 -14.40 -23.14
CA ALA A 11 -28.45 -14.47 -22.40
C ALA A 11 -28.32 -13.20 -21.55
N VAL A 12 -28.47 -13.34 -20.22
CA VAL A 12 -28.17 -12.26 -19.27
C VAL A 12 -26.65 -12.25 -19.05
N LEU A 13 -25.95 -11.34 -19.71
CA LEU A 13 -24.56 -11.02 -19.40
C LEU A 13 -24.54 -10.27 -18.06
N SER A 14 -24.32 -10.98 -16.97
CA SER A 14 -24.05 -10.40 -15.67
C SER A 14 -22.66 -9.74 -15.71
N VAL A 15 -22.60 -8.46 -16.06
CA VAL A 15 -21.40 -7.66 -15.90
C VAL A 15 -21.25 -7.39 -14.40
N CYS A 16 -20.34 -8.11 -13.74
CA CYS A 16 -19.94 -7.77 -12.37
C CYS A 16 -19.29 -6.38 -12.40
N VAL A 17 -20.05 -5.34 -12.11
CA VAL A 17 -19.52 -3.99 -11.88
C VAL A 17 -18.79 -4.04 -10.54
N GLN A 18 -17.48 -4.18 -10.57
CA GLN A 18 -16.65 -4.00 -9.38
C GLN A 18 -16.65 -2.52 -9.01
N ALA A 19 -16.84 -2.20 -7.72
CA ALA A 19 -16.84 -0.82 -7.28
C ALA A 19 -15.42 -0.23 -7.39
N GLN A 20 -15.34 0.98 -7.95
CA GLN A 20 -14.12 1.77 -8.06
C GLN A 20 -14.38 3.16 -7.47
N GLU A 21 -13.43 3.67 -6.69
CA GLU A 21 -13.43 5.04 -6.16
C GLU A 21 -12.06 5.67 -6.44
N SER A 22 -12.02 6.99 -6.57
CA SER A 22 -10.77 7.71 -6.82
C SER A 22 -10.68 8.94 -5.94
N VAL A 23 -9.50 9.15 -5.33
CA VAL A 23 -9.18 10.39 -4.63
C VAL A 23 -8.22 11.20 -5.48
N LEU A 24 -8.65 12.40 -5.87
CA LEU A 24 -7.83 13.35 -6.60
C LEU A 24 -6.93 14.12 -5.63
N GLY A 25 -5.62 13.89 -5.72
CA GLY A 25 -4.60 14.71 -5.06
C GLY A 25 -4.43 16.05 -5.77
N GLU A 26 -3.26 16.68 -5.60
CA GLU A 26 -2.90 17.91 -6.32
C GLU A 26 -2.77 17.66 -7.83
N SER A 27 -2.06 16.60 -8.22
CA SER A 27 -1.80 16.23 -9.61
C SER A 27 -1.81 14.72 -9.87
N SER A 28 -2.22 13.93 -8.86
CA SER A 28 -2.21 12.48 -8.84
C SER A 28 -3.58 11.91 -8.49
N VAL A 29 -3.74 10.61 -8.73
CA VAL A 29 -4.96 9.88 -8.41
C VAL A 29 -4.61 8.67 -7.56
N LEU A 30 -5.30 8.49 -6.43
CA LEU A 30 -5.32 7.22 -5.71
C LEU A 30 -6.60 6.48 -6.05
N GLU A 31 -6.49 5.34 -6.72
CA GLU A 31 -7.60 4.51 -7.16
C GLU A 31 -7.82 3.34 -6.22
N TYR A 32 -9.04 3.20 -5.73
CA TYR A 32 -9.55 2.08 -4.95
C TYR A 32 -10.34 1.16 -5.88
N ALA A 33 -9.98 -0.12 -5.93
CA ALA A 33 -10.56 -1.07 -6.86
C ALA A 33 -10.89 -2.42 -6.21
N ASN A 34 -11.58 -3.27 -6.97
CA ASN A 34 -11.95 -4.63 -6.59
C ASN A 34 -12.74 -4.67 -5.26
N GLY A 35 -13.62 -3.69 -5.07
CA GLY A 35 -14.36 -3.49 -3.83
C GLY A 35 -15.87 -3.65 -3.93
N GLY A 36 -16.50 -3.57 -2.75
CA GLY A 36 -17.93 -3.54 -2.52
C GLY A 36 -18.22 -3.18 -1.07
N HIS A 37 -19.37 -2.55 -0.79
CA HIS A 37 -19.78 -2.17 0.57
C HIS A 37 -18.73 -1.32 1.34
N ASN A 38 -18.14 -0.32 0.67
CA ASN A 38 -17.11 0.58 1.24
C ASN A 38 -15.78 -0.08 1.63
N VAL A 39 -15.53 -1.32 1.17
CA VAL A 39 -14.26 -2.03 1.36
C VAL A 39 -13.67 -2.40 0.00
N TYR A 40 -12.38 -2.17 -0.19
CA TYR A 40 -11.63 -2.38 -1.42
C TYR A 40 -10.44 -3.31 -1.16
N ARG A 41 -10.02 -4.03 -2.21
CA ARG A 41 -8.93 -5.02 -2.12
C ARG A 41 -7.65 -4.59 -2.82
N SER A 42 -7.69 -3.46 -3.53
CA SER A 42 -6.53 -2.93 -4.23
C SER A 42 -6.52 -1.42 -4.19
N LEU A 43 -5.32 -0.87 -4.03
CA LEU A 43 -5.00 0.53 -4.19
C LEU A 43 -3.91 0.71 -5.24
N ARG A 44 -4.13 1.62 -6.18
CA ARG A 44 -3.14 2.02 -7.18
C ARG A 44 -2.95 3.52 -7.13
N PHE A 45 -1.70 3.95 -7.09
CA PHE A 45 -1.36 5.34 -7.20
C PHE A 45 -0.94 5.65 -8.64
N GLN A 46 -1.58 6.65 -9.25
CA GLN A 46 -1.26 7.17 -10.57
C GLN A 46 -0.56 8.52 -10.43
N ARG A 47 0.65 8.60 -10.96
CA ARG A 47 1.44 9.84 -11.04
C ARG A 47 0.93 10.74 -12.18
N PRO A 48 1.32 12.03 -12.18
CA PRO A 48 0.94 12.98 -13.25
C PRO A 48 1.41 12.56 -14.65
N ASP A 49 2.49 11.77 -14.73
CA ASP A 49 3.03 11.22 -15.98
C ASP A 49 2.27 9.97 -16.49
N GLY A 50 1.22 9.55 -15.77
CA GLY A 50 0.42 8.38 -16.08
C GLY A 50 1.00 7.06 -15.55
N THR A 51 2.19 7.06 -14.95
CA THR A 51 2.76 5.85 -14.36
C THR A 51 1.97 5.41 -13.13
N THR A 52 1.72 4.11 -13.00
CA THR A 52 0.95 3.54 -11.90
C THR A 52 1.79 2.56 -11.09
N PHE A 53 1.64 2.57 -9.77
CA PHE A 53 2.23 1.57 -8.88
C PHE A 53 1.36 1.32 -7.65
N SER A 54 1.62 0.23 -6.94
CA SER A 54 0.97 -0.09 -5.67
C SER A 54 1.92 0.27 -4.51
N PRO A 55 1.59 1.27 -3.67
CA PRO A 55 2.38 1.56 -2.48
C PRO A 55 2.13 0.54 -1.36
N PHE A 56 0.99 -0.15 -1.39
CA PHE A 56 0.60 -1.13 -0.37
C PHE A 56 0.83 -2.57 -0.85
N ASP A 57 0.99 -3.46 0.13
CA ASP A 57 1.02 -4.90 -0.08
C ASP A 57 -0.35 -5.45 -0.52
N GLU A 58 -0.34 -6.66 -1.06
CA GLU A 58 -1.55 -7.42 -1.35
C GLU A 58 -2.20 -7.97 -0.07
N GLY A 59 -3.41 -8.52 -0.18
CA GLY A 59 -4.13 -9.12 0.97
C GLY A 59 -4.78 -8.13 1.94
N LEU A 60 -4.47 -6.83 1.84
CA LEU A 60 -5.07 -5.80 2.68
C LEU A 60 -6.53 -5.50 2.33
N ARG A 61 -7.25 -4.94 3.30
CA ARG A 61 -8.58 -4.36 3.11
C ARG A 61 -8.50 -2.85 3.28
N PHE A 62 -8.86 -2.11 2.24
CA PHE A 62 -8.88 -0.65 2.26
C PHE A 62 -10.31 -0.14 2.46
N TYR A 63 -10.48 0.85 3.31
CA TYR A 63 -11.78 1.43 3.59
C TYR A 63 -12.02 2.66 2.71
N LYS A 64 -13.29 2.89 2.34
CA LYS A 64 -13.69 4.05 1.54
C LYS A 64 -13.13 5.34 2.17
N PRO A 65 -12.48 6.22 1.39
CA PRO A 65 -11.97 7.48 1.91
C PRO A 65 -13.12 8.36 2.41
N GLY A 66 -12.89 9.02 3.55
CA GLY A 66 -13.83 9.99 4.14
C GLY A 66 -13.58 11.41 3.63
N ALA A 67 -14.46 12.34 3.99
CA ALA A 67 -14.32 13.76 3.62
C ALA A 67 -13.02 14.39 4.15
N ASN A 68 -12.51 13.88 5.28
CA ASN A 68 -11.29 14.37 5.93
C ASN A 68 -10.05 13.54 5.57
N SER A 69 -10.12 12.66 4.57
CA SER A 69 -8.95 11.87 4.18
C SER A 69 -7.84 12.74 3.59
N LEU A 70 -8.17 13.84 2.91
CA LEU A 70 -7.20 14.71 2.26
C LEU A 70 -6.87 15.94 3.12
N SER A 71 -5.60 16.32 3.19
CA SER A 71 -5.18 17.54 3.87
C SER A 71 -5.79 18.79 3.22
N PRO A 72 -5.98 19.90 3.97
CA PRO A 72 -6.52 21.15 3.44
C PRO A 72 -5.81 21.67 2.18
N ASP A 73 -4.49 21.49 2.11
CA ASP A 73 -3.67 21.87 0.96
C ASP A 73 -3.47 20.75 -0.08
N ARG A 74 -4.08 19.59 0.14
CA ARG A 74 -4.08 18.41 -0.75
C ARG A 74 -2.72 17.76 -0.96
N GLN A 75 -1.71 18.10 -0.16
CA GLN A 75 -0.37 17.51 -0.23
C GLN A 75 -0.29 16.11 0.40
N TYR A 76 -1.22 15.77 1.28
CA TYR A 76 -1.24 14.48 1.98
C TYR A 76 -2.64 13.86 2.02
N LEU A 77 -2.67 12.54 2.01
CA LEU A 77 -3.87 11.71 2.05
C LEU A 77 -3.71 10.65 3.13
N ILE A 78 -4.76 10.43 3.91
CA ILE A 78 -4.86 9.32 4.86
C ILE A 78 -5.63 8.17 4.22
N VAL A 79 -4.98 7.01 4.22
CA VAL A 79 -5.54 5.74 3.75
C VAL A 79 -5.79 4.87 4.96
N SER A 80 -7.05 4.55 5.25
CA SER A 80 -7.41 3.58 6.28
C SER A 80 -7.43 2.18 5.69
N PHE A 81 -6.79 1.23 6.37
CA PHE A 81 -6.74 -0.16 5.93
C PHE A 81 -6.66 -1.13 7.12
N SER A 82 -6.82 -2.42 6.85
CA SER A 82 -6.55 -3.45 7.84
C SER A 82 -5.78 -4.61 7.24
N ALA A 83 -4.89 -5.17 8.03
CA ALA A 83 -4.19 -6.42 7.75
C ALA A 83 -4.86 -7.56 8.53
N GLU A 84 -5.12 -8.68 7.86
CA GLU A 84 -5.54 -9.91 8.52
C GLU A 84 -4.33 -10.82 8.65
N GLY A 85 -4.11 -11.32 9.86
CA GLY A 85 -3.06 -12.30 10.16
C GLY A 85 -3.62 -13.42 11.02
N ASP A 86 -2.98 -14.58 10.92
CA ASP A 86 -3.25 -15.73 11.77
C ASP A 86 -2.36 -15.64 13.03
N LEU A 87 -2.99 -15.64 14.20
CA LEU A 87 -2.30 -15.88 15.48
C LEU A 87 -2.36 -17.37 15.76
N ASP A 88 -1.24 -18.06 15.59
CA ASP A 88 -1.06 -19.44 16.04
C ASP A 88 -0.67 -19.41 17.52
N ASP A 89 -1.63 -19.72 18.40
CA ASP A 89 -1.39 -19.92 19.82
C ASP A 89 -1.61 -21.39 20.22
N SER A 90 -1.24 -21.74 21.46
CA SER A 90 -1.38 -23.11 21.97
C SER A 90 -2.82 -23.62 22.05
N SER A 91 -3.82 -22.78 21.77
CA SER A 91 -5.25 -23.09 21.72
C SER A 91 -5.84 -23.16 20.30
N GLY A 92 -5.07 -22.81 19.26
CA GLY A 92 -5.42 -22.91 17.86
C GLY A 92 -5.09 -21.64 17.06
N VAL A 93 -5.46 -21.63 15.78
CA VAL A 93 -5.30 -20.46 14.92
C VAL A 93 -6.49 -19.53 15.10
N SER A 94 -6.25 -18.31 15.59
CA SER A 94 -7.25 -17.24 15.65
C SER A 94 -6.94 -16.14 14.64
N VAL A 95 -7.96 -15.64 13.93
CA VAL A 95 -7.80 -14.55 12.96
C VAL A 95 -7.71 -13.23 13.74
N HIS A 96 -6.60 -12.53 13.60
CA HIS A 96 -6.39 -11.20 14.13
C HIS A 96 -6.48 -10.17 13.02
N THR A 97 -7.22 -9.09 13.25
CA THR A 97 -7.34 -7.98 12.31
C THR A 97 -6.74 -6.73 12.96
N GLU A 98 -5.65 -6.25 12.39
CA GLU A 98 -5.04 -4.97 12.79
C GLU A 98 -5.60 -3.85 11.93
N TYR A 99 -6.14 -2.80 12.56
CA TYR A 99 -6.64 -1.61 11.88
C TYR A 99 -5.58 -0.52 11.89
N LEU A 100 -5.27 0.00 10.71
CA LEU A 100 -4.12 0.85 10.44
C LEU A 100 -4.54 2.06 9.60
N CYS A 101 -3.70 3.09 9.62
CA CYS A 101 -3.78 4.21 8.70
C CYS A 101 -2.40 4.56 8.17
N ALA A 102 -2.35 4.94 6.91
CA ALA A 102 -1.15 5.37 6.22
C ALA A 102 -1.28 6.82 5.76
N PHE A 103 -0.21 7.59 5.97
CA PHE A 103 -0.07 8.95 5.48
C PHE A 103 0.67 8.90 4.15
N LEU A 104 -0.01 9.24 3.07
CA LEU A 104 0.50 9.21 1.71
C LEU A 104 0.71 10.64 1.20
N ARG A 105 1.89 10.91 0.66
CA ARG A 105 2.23 12.18 0.02
C ARG A 105 1.74 12.19 -1.42
N THR A 106 0.88 13.12 -1.78
CA THR A 106 0.16 13.10 -3.06
C THR A 106 1.03 13.48 -4.25
N LYS A 107 2.20 14.11 -4.06
CA LYS A 107 3.08 14.47 -5.19
C LYS A 107 3.71 13.26 -5.88
N ASP A 108 4.01 12.20 -5.12
CA ASP A 108 4.80 11.06 -5.58
C ASP A 108 4.26 9.69 -5.16
N GLY A 109 3.26 9.66 -4.26
CA GLY A 109 2.62 8.45 -3.77
C GLY A 109 3.40 7.77 -2.64
N CYS A 110 4.39 8.44 -2.07
CA CYS A 110 5.16 7.93 -0.93
C CYS A 110 4.28 7.87 0.33
N VAL A 111 4.09 6.68 0.89
CA VAL A 111 3.60 6.46 2.24
C VAL A 111 4.75 6.77 3.20
N VAL A 112 4.68 7.96 3.79
CA VAL A 112 5.71 8.50 4.69
C VAL A 112 5.59 7.96 6.10
N HIS A 113 4.39 7.53 6.50
CA HIS A 113 4.14 7.00 7.83
C HIS A 113 2.96 6.02 7.84
N VAL A 114 3.03 5.01 8.70
CA VAL A 114 1.93 4.09 9.01
C VAL A 114 1.75 4.09 10.52
N ALA A 115 0.52 4.26 10.97
CA ALA A 115 0.17 4.33 12.37
C ALA A 115 -0.98 3.39 12.73
N ARG A 116 -1.16 3.19 14.04
CA ARG A 116 -2.20 2.35 14.63
C ARG A 116 -3.06 3.16 15.60
N ASP A 117 -4.18 2.56 16.00
CA ASP A 117 -5.00 2.99 17.13
C ASP A 117 -5.40 4.48 17.07
N THR A 118 -5.19 5.20 18.17
CA THR A 118 -5.64 6.57 18.39
C THR A 118 -5.09 7.53 17.36
N VAL A 119 -3.89 7.26 16.82
CA VAL A 119 -3.27 8.10 15.80
C VAL A 119 -4.15 8.21 14.56
N CYS A 120 -4.87 7.16 14.19
CA CYS A 120 -5.76 7.17 13.03
C CYS A 120 -7.05 7.98 13.23
N GLY A 121 -7.38 8.34 14.47
CA GLY A 121 -8.58 9.11 14.82
C GLY A 121 -8.37 10.63 14.93
N GLY A 122 -7.21 11.15 14.53
CA GLY A 122 -6.94 12.58 14.52
C GLY A 122 -7.71 13.36 13.45
N GLU A 123 -7.31 14.62 13.26
CA GLU A 123 -7.87 15.53 12.26
C GLU A 123 -6.80 16.43 11.64
N TRP A 124 -7.08 16.97 10.46
CA TRP A 124 -6.18 17.90 9.81
C TRP A 124 -6.32 19.32 10.36
N HIS A 125 -5.18 19.93 10.68
CA HIS A 125 -5.01 21.36 10.83
C HIS A 125 -4.25 21.95 9.64
N PRO A 126 -4.59 23.16 9.18
CA PRO A 126 -3.91 23.79 8.06
C PRO A 126 -2.39 23.98 8.30
N PRO A 127 -1.55 23.85 7.26
CA PRO A 127 -1.92 23.39 5.93
C PRO A 127 -2.10 21.87 5.81
N HIS A 128 -1.34 21.08 6.58
CA HIS A 128 -1.30 19.61 6.56
C HIS A 128 -0.76 19.02 7.88
N GLN A 129 -1.08 19.61 9.01
CA GLN A 129 -0.69 19.10 10.33
C GLN A 129 -1.73 18.10 10.82
N TRP A 130 -1.31 16.94 11.30
CA TRP A 130 -2.22 15.99 11.94
C TRP A 130 -2.31 16.30 13.44
N SER A 131 -3.53 16.46 13.97
CA SER A 131 -3.79 17.00 15.31
C SER A 131 -3.21 16.17 16.45
N ILE A 132 -2.98 14.88 16.21
CA ILE A 132 -2.24 14.03 17.12
C ILE A 132 -0.77 14.28 16.80
N ASN A 133 -0.11 15.00 17.70
CA ASN A 133 1.25 15.50 17.61
C ASN A 133 2.26 14.35 17.64
N ILE A 134 2.29 13.57 16.56
CA ILE A 134 3.32 12.58 16.29
C ILE A 134 4.55 13.40 15.90
N GLU A 135 5.73 13.11 16.47
CA GLU A 135 7.04 13.60 15.99
C GLU A 135 7.01 13.72 14.47
N PRO A 136 7.55 14.78 13.85
CA PRO A 136 7.16 15.19 12.50
C PRO A 136 7.19 14.00 11.54
N ILE A 137 6.02 13.40 11.34
CA ILE A 137 5.78 12.13 10.63
C ILE A 137 6.21 12.19 9.17
N PHE A 138 6.53 13.39 8.72
CA PHE A 138 6.92 13.74 7.37
C PHE A 138 8.44 13.87 7.19
N ASP A 139 9.23 13.90 8.26
CA ASP A 139 10.65 14.25 8.21
C ASP A 139 11.57 13.07 7.90
N ASN A 140 11.10 11.83 8.08
CA ASN A 140 11.93 10.64 7.86
C ASN A 140 11.20 9.56 7.04
N PRO A 141 10.96 9.79 5.74
CA PRO A 141 10.36 8.78 4.87
C PRO A 141 11.26 7.54 4.74
N PRO A 142 10.70 6.36 4.42
CA PRO A 142 11.48 5.14 4.17
C PRO A 142 12.59 5.36 3.12
N ASN A 143 13.78 4.82 3.37
CA ASN A 143 14.91 4.90 2.45
C ASN A 143 15.64 3.55 2.31
N ALA A 144 16.30 3.37 1.16
CA ALA A 144 16.85 2.06 0.77
C ALA A 144 18.07 1.65 1.61
N ALA A 145 18.84 2.61 2.12
CA ALA A 145 20.01 2.33 2.93
C ALA A 145 19.62 1.71 4.27
N ASP A 146 18.64 2.30 4.96
CA ASP A 146 18.12 1.81 6.23
C ASP A 146 17.37 0.49 6.03
N THR A 147 16.49 0.40 5.02
CA THR A 147 15.79 -0.86 4.72
C THR A 147 16.78 -2.00 4.44
N TYR A 148 17.81 -1.77 3.63
CA TYR A 148 18.84 -2.77 3.38
C TYR A 148 19.60 -3.16 4.66
N ALA A 149 20.00 -2.18 5.47
CA ALA A 149 20.76 -2.44 6.69
C ALA A 149 19.98 -3.35 7.66
N VAL A 150 18.70 -3.04 7.89
CA VAL A 150 17.85 -3.85 8.78
C VAL A 150 17.57 -5.22 8.13
N TYR A 151 17.21 -5.26 6.84
CA TYR A 151 16.92 -6.50 6.13
C TYR A 151 18.11 -7.48 6.11
N ALA A 152 19.30 -7.00 5.75
CA ALA A 152 20.51 -7.81 5.66
C ALA A 152 20.98 -8.32 7.04
N SER A 153 20.78 -7.53 8.10
CA SER A 153 21.08 -7.97 9.47
C SER A 153 20.12 -9.06 9.98
N LYS A 154 18.98 -9.26 9.28
CA LYS A 154 17.81 -10.03 9.71
C LYS A 154 17.28 -9.63 11.09
N TYR A 155 17.69 -8.46 11.61
CA TYR A 155 17.20 -7.93 12.86
C TYR A 155 15.74 -7.48 12.70
N LYS A 156 14.84 -8.08 13.47
CA LYS A 156 13.43 -7.68 13.55
C LYS A 156 13.16 -7.12 14.92
N SER A 157 12.61 -5.92 15.00
CA SER A 157 11.96 -5.46 16.23
C SER A 157 10.61 -6.15 16.34
N GLY A 158 10.48 -7.11 17.27
CA GLY A 158 9.22 -7.83 17.49
C GLY A 158 9.06 -9.12 16.68
N TYR A 159 7.82 -9.56 16.51
CA TYR A 159 7.47 -10.89 15.98
C TYR A 159 6.89 -10.88 14.56
N GLN A 160 6.98 -9.77 13.82
CA GLN A 160 6.37 -9.68 12.49
C GLN A 160 6.96 -10.74 11.52
N VAL A 161 6.08 -11.62 11.05
CA VAL A 161 6.34 -12.58 9.98
C VAL A 161 5.46 -12.19 8.81
N SER A 162 6.08 -11.92 7.67
CA SER A 162 5.40 -11.55 6.43
C SER A 162 5.98 -12.36 5.28
N GLN A 163 5.17 -12.56 4.23
CA GLN A 163 5.58 -13.24 3.01
C GLN A 163 5.28 -12.31 1.82
N PRO A 164 6.29 -11.97 1.00
CA PRO A 164 7.71 -12.34 1.13
C PRO A 164 8.41 -11.68 2.34
N PRO A 165 9.56 -12.22 2.80
CA PRO A 165 10.22 -11.79 4.04
C PRO A 165 10.56 -10.31 4.10
N ILE A 166 10.87 -9.66 2.97
CA ILE A 166 11.20 -8.23 2.89
C ILE A 166 10.10 -7.33 3.46
N LEU A 167 8.83 -7.74 3.37
CA LEU A 167 7.70 -6.93 3.84
C LEU A 167 7.75 -6.71 5.35
N ALA A 168 8.33 -7.65 6.11
CA ALA A 168 8.52 -7.50 7.55
C ALA A 168 9.58 -6.43 7.93
N TYR A 169 10.23 -5.81 6.94
CA TYR A 169 11.26 -4.79 7.11
C TYR A 169 10.87 -3.45 6.48
N LEU A 170 9.64 -3.36 5.98
CA LEU A 170 9.03 -2.13 5.49
C LEU A 170 8.05 -1.59 6.53
N ALA A 171 7.56 -0.36 6.33
CA ALA A 171 6.44 0.12 7.11
C ALA A 171 5.24 -0.82 6.90
N GLU A 172 4.50 -1.07 7.97
CA GLU A 172 3.46 -2.10 7.98
C GLU A 172 2.42 -1.92 6.86
N GLY A 173 2.11 -3.01 6.15
CA GLY A 173 1.20 -2.99 5.01
C GLY A 173 1.73 -2.28 3.75
N THR A 174 2.96 -1.77 3.76
CA THR A 174 3.59 -1.17 2.56
C THR A 174 4.38 -2.20 1.78
N ALA A 175 4.53 -1.96 0.48
CA ALA A 175 5.30 -2.80 -0.44
C ALA A 175 6.60 -2.13 -0.89
N VAL A 176 7.46 -2.87 -1.59
CA VAL A 176 8.69 -2.32 -2.21
C VAL A 176 8.40 -1.16 -3.16
N GLY A 177 7.20 -1.12 -3.75
CA GLY A 177 6.73 0.03 -4.54
C GLY A 177 6.70 1.34 -3.74
N ASN A 178 6.39 1.28 -2.45
CA ASN A 178 6.46 2.45 -1.57
C ASN A 178 7.89 2.93 -1.37
N LEU A 179 8.82 2.02 -1.09
CA LEU A 179 10.24 2.35 -0.93
C LEU A 179 10.78 3.10 -2.16
N LEU A 180 10.44 2.60 -3.35
CA LEU A 180 10.83 3.20 -4.62
C LEU A 180 10.16 4.56 -4.89
N ALA A 181 8.97 4.81 -4.34
CA ALA A 181 8.32 6.10 -4.42
C ALA A 181 8.90 7.12 -3.42
N CYS A 182 9.28 6.66 -2.22
CA CYS A 182 9.83 7.48 -1.16
C CYS A 182 11.30 7.84 -1.37
N ASP A 183 12.10 6.90 -1.87
CA ASP A 183 13.53 7.05 -2.11
C ASP A 183 13.93 6.59 -3.52
N PRO A 184 13.49 7.29 -4.60
CA PRO A 184 13.76 6.85 -5.97
C PRO A 184 15.26 6.64 -6.24
N PRO A 185 15.67 5.62 -7.03
CA PRO A 185 17.08 5.37 -7.32
C PRO A 185 17.79 6.56 -7.97
N ASN A 186 18.93 6.93 -7.40
CA ASN A 186 19.82 8.01 -7.82
C ASN A 186 21.28 7.63 -7.48
N SER A 187 22.25 8.47 -7.84
CA SER A 187 23.67 8.17 -7.63
C SER A 187 24.05 7.92 -6.17
N GLY A 188 23.35 8.52 -5.20
CA GLY A 188 23.62 8.38 -3.77
C GLY A 188 23.10 7.08 -3.15
N ASN A 189 21.96 6.56 -3.61
CA ASN A 189 21.31 5.37 -3.04
C ASN A 189 21.39 4.11 -3.94
N ARG A 190 21.87 4.22 -5.18
CA ARG A 190 21.97 3.09 -6.14
C ARG A 190 22.75 1.90 -5.60
N SER A 191 23.76 2.13 -4.77
CA SER A 191 24.51 1.04 -4.13
C SER A 191 23.67 0.28 -3.10
N ALA A 192 22.78 0.96 -2.36
CA ALA A 192 21.89 0.31 -1.40
C ALA A 192 20.88 -0.58 -2.13
N TYR A 193 20.25 -0.07 -3.19
CA TYR A 193 19.34 -0.84 -4.04
C TYR A 193 20.03 -2.04 -4.71
N SER A 194 21.26 -1.88 -5.19
CA SER A 194 22.03 -2.99 -5.75
C SER A 194 22.26 -4.12 -4.73
N LYS A 195 22.59 -3.76 -3.49
CA LYS A 195 22.77 -4.74 -2.41
C LYS A 195 21.45 -5.40 -2.00
N LEU A 196 20.37 -4.62 -1.90
CA LEU A 196 19.03 -5.13 -1.64
C LEU A 196 18.59 -6.12 -2.73
N LEU A 197 18.84 -5.82 -4.00
CA LEU A 197 18.59 -6.72 -5.12
C LEU A 197 19.32 -8.06 -4.98
N VAL A 198 20.60 -8.03 -4.58
CA VAL A 198 21.37 -9.27 -4.33
C VAL A 198 20.73 -10.06 -3.20
N GLN A 199 20.43 -9.42 -2.07
CA GLN A 199 19.83 -10.08 -0.91
C GLN A 199 18.46 -10.70 -1.24
N LEU A 200 17.60 -9.99 -1.96
CA LEU A 200 16.30 -10.52 -2.39
C LEU A 200 16.44 -11.77 -3.26
N ARG A 201 17.43 -11.82 -4.16
CA ARG A 201 17.71 -13.01 -4.98
C ARG A 201 18.20 -14.18 -4.16
N GLU A 202 19.07 -13.92 -3.18
CA GLU A 202 19.58 -14.95 -2.26
C GLU A 202 18.46 -15.54 -1.39
N ASP A 203 17.52 -14.72 -0.95
CA ASP A 203 16.35 -15.15 -0.17
C ASP A 203 15.21 -15.71 -1.04
N GLY A 204 15.36 -15.73 -2.38
CA GLY A 204 14.37 -16.29 -3.31
C GLY A 204 13.17 -15.39 -3.62
N ASP A 205 13.18 -14.12 -3.22
CA ASP A 205 12.15 -13.13 -3.55
C ASP A 205 12.32 -12.62 -4.98
N THR A 206 11.85 -13.46 -5.93
CA THR A 206 11.99 -13.19 -7.37
C THR A 206 11.17 -11.99 -7.85
N GLU A 207 10.01 -11.73 -7.23
CA GLU A 207 9.12 -10.66 -7.65
C GLU A 207 9.70 -9.28 -7.32
N ASN A 208 10.10 -9.06 -6.06
CA ASN A 208 10.68 -7.77 -5.67
C ASN A 208 12.08 -7.58 -6.26
N ALA A 209 12.84 -8.66 -6.46
CA ALA A 209 14.09 -8.60 -7.20
C ALA A 209 13.88 -8.18 -8.67
N ALA A 210 12.80 -8.61 -9.32
CA ALA A 210 12.48 -8.17 -10.68
C ALA A 210 12.18 -6.66 -10.73
N LYS A 211 11.37 -6.15 -9.79
CA LYS A 211 11.07 -4.71 -9.66
C LYS A 211 12.34 -3.87 -9.52
N LEU A 212 13.27 -4.27 -8.63
CA LEU A 212 14.54 -3.54 -8.48
C LEU A 212 15.44 -3.67 -9.70
N LYS A 213 15.47 -4.83 -10.36
CA LYS A 213 16.30 -5.04 -11.56
C LYS A 213 15.87 -4.10 -12.69
N GLU A 214 14.57 -3.94 -12.92
CA GLU A 214 14.04 -3.08 -13.99
C GLU A 214 14.47 -1.61 -13.80
N ILE A 215 14.41 -1.10 -12.57
CA ILE A 215 14.72 0.31 -12.29
C ILE A 215 16.23 0.58 -12.23
N LEU A 216 17.03 -0.43 -11.91
CA LEU A 216 18.49 -0.30 -11.85
C LEU A 216 19.18 -0.46 -13.22
N GLN A 217 18.48 -0.84 -14.27
CA GLN A 217 19.04 -0.93 -15.63
C GLN A 217 19.15 0.45 -16.27
#